data_AF-A0AAD8ZEC9-F1
#
_entry.id   AF-A0AAD8ZEC9-F1
#
_cell.length_a   1.000
_cell.length_b   1.000
_cell.length_c   1.000
_cell.angle_alpha   90.00
_cell.angle_beta   90.00
_cell.angle_gamma   90.00
#
_symmetry.space_group_name_H-M   'P 1'
#
loop_
_entity.id
_entity.type
_entity.pdbx_description
1 polymer ?
#
loop_
_entity_poly.entity_id
_entity_poly.type
_entity_poly.pdbx_seq_one_letter_code
_entity_poly.pdbx_strand_id
1 'polypeptide(L)'
;MFRRSTDDVSEFTEAVVGFIGKLVDDTIPRTTIKKFPNQKPWVDKTICEALNSRTAAYNAGIISGNMDEYKSAAYGERRAVREVKRR
;
A
#
# COMPACT_ATOMS: atom_id res chain seq x y z
N MET A 1 14.72 34.78 -9.64
CA MET A 1 15.83 33.88 -9.26
C MET A 1 16.75 33.69 -10.44
N PHE A 2 16.38 32.92 -11.48
CA PHE A 2 17.20 32.69 -12.68
C PHE A 2 17.71 33.93 -13.41
N ARG A 3 16.86 34.93 -13.61
CA ARG A 3 17.25 36.18 -14.29
C ARG A 3 18.21 37.06 -13.47
N ARG A 4 18.36 36.79 -12.17
CA ARG A 4 19.30 37.51 -11.29
C ARG A 4 20.65 36.79 -11.17
N SER A 5 20.72 35.53 -11.57
CA SER A 5 21.94 34.73 -11.57
C SER A 5 22.50 34.53 -12.98
N THR A 6 22.08 35.32 -13.97
CA THR A 6 22.56 35.22 -15.36
C THR A 6 24.00 35.66 -15.54
N ASP A 7 24.52 36.46 -14.61
CA ASP A 7 25.81 37.11 -14.75
C ASP A 7 26.96 36.21 -14.30
N ASP A 8 26.65 35.17 -13.51
CA ASP A 8 27.59 34.13 -13.07
C ASP A 8 27.02 32.72 -13.36
N VAL A 9 27.77 31.93 -14.14
CA VAL A 9 27.35 30.59 -14.56
C VAL A 9 27.24 29.62 -13.37
N SER A 10 28.04 29.81 -12.33
CA SER A 10 28.00 28.98 -11.12
C SER A 10 26.73 29.30 -10.33
N GLU A 11 26.42 30.57 -10.11
CA GLU A 11 25.17 30.98 -9.46
C GLU A 11 23.94 30.54 -10.27
N PHE A 12 24.01 30.60 -11.60
CA PHE A 12 22.93 30.12 -12.46
C PHE A 12 22.69 28.63 -12.28
N THR A 13 23.76 27.83 -12.33
CA THR A 13 23.67 26.37 -12.20
C THR A 13 23.17 25.96 -10.83
N GLU A 14 23.63 26.60 -9.75
CA GLU A 14 23.11 26.38 -8.40
C GLU A 14 21.62 26.70 -8.29
N ALA A 15 21.18 27.83 -8.85
CA ALA A 15 19.77 28.20 -8.84
C ALA A 15 18.90 27.17 -9.59
N VAL A 16 19.38 26.64 -10.71
CA VAL A 16 18.66 25.64 -11.54
C VAL A 16 18.59 24.30 -10.81
N VAL A 17 19.71 23.83 -10.27
CA VAL A 17 19.75 22.57 -9.52
C VAL A 17 18.86 22.65 -8.28
N GLY A 18 18.91 23.75 -7.54
CA GLY A 18 18.07 23.96 -6.36
C GLY A 18 16.57 23.99 -6.70
N PHE A 19 16.21 24.62 -7.81
CA PHE A 19 14.81 24.66 -8.26
C PHE A 19 14.30 23.29 -8.71
N ILE A 20 15.11 22.51 -9.42
CA ILE A 20 14.78 21.13 -9.79
C ILE A 20 14.60 20.28 -8.54
N GLY A 21 15.52 20.38 -7.57
CA GLY A 21 15.41 19.66 -6.29
C GLY A 21 14.12 19.99 -5.55
N LYS A 22 13.75 21.27 -5.49
CA LYS A 22 12.48 21.70 -4.90
C LYS A 22 11.28 21.12 -5.64
N LEU A 23 11.27 21.15 -6.98
CA LEU A 23 10.18 20.58 -7.76
C LEU A 23 10.04 19.07 -7.51
N VAL A 24 11.16 18.35 -7.41
CA VAL A 24 11.17 16.92 -7.09
C VAL A 24 10.54 16.67 -5.71
N ASP A 25 10.89 17.48 -4.71
CA ASP A 25 10.34 17.36 -3.36
C ASP A 25 8.85 17.73 -3.28
N ASP A 26 8.40 18.73 -4.03
CA ASP A 26 7.01 19.20 -4.04
C ASP A 26 6.10 18.31 -4.89
N THR A 27 6.61 17.73 -5.98
CA THR A 27 5.79 16.96 -6.94
C THR A 27 5.73 15.47 -6.65
N ILE A 28 6.78 14.87 -6.08
CA ILE A 28 6.79 13.45 -5.76
C ILE A 28 6.06 13.25 -4.42
N PRO A 29 4.90 12.58 -4.40
CA PRO A 29 4.19 12.35 -3.16
C PRO A 29 5.04 11.44 -2.26
N ARG A 30 5.63 12.02 -1.22
CA ARG A 30 6.36 11.26 -0.20
C ARG A 30 5.39 10.82 0.88
N THR A 31 5.07 9.53 0.87
CA THR A 31 4.33 8.90 1.96
C THR A 31 5.32 8.23 2.92
N THR A 32 5.33 8.69 4.17
CA THR A 32 6.07 8.02 5.24
C THR A 32 5.25 6.81 5.72
N ILE A 33 5.64 5.61 5.30
CA ILE A 33 4.99 4.38 5.77
C ILE A 33 5.55 4.02 7.14
N LYS A 34 4.76 4.31 8.19
CA LYS A 34 5.08 3.84 9.54
C LYS A 34 4.81 2.34 9.63
N LYS A 35 5.88 1.54 9.67
CA LYS A 35 5.79 0.10 9.92
C LYS A 35 5.72 -0.14 11.42
N PHE A 36 4.58 -0.63 11.90
CA PHE A 36 4.45 -1.14 13.26
C PHE A 36 5.05 -2.56 13.33
N PRO A 37 5.54 -2.99 14.50
CA PRO A 37 5.85 -4.40 14.72
C PRO A 37 4.67 -5.26 14.27
N ASN A 38 4.94 -6.36 13.56
CA ASN A 38 3.88 -7.21 13.03
C ASN A 38 3.03 -7.75 14.19
N GLN A 39 1.88 -7.13 14.43
CA GLN A 39 0.97 -7.52 15.52
C GLN A 39 0.32 -8.89 15.26
N LYS A 40 0.46 -9.43 14.04
CA LYS A 40 -0.03 -10.75 13.66
C LYS A 40 1.05 -11.50 12.88
N PRO A 41 2.07 -12.05 13.56
CA PRO A 41 3.15 -12.81 12.91
C PRO A 41 2.63 -14.02 12.11
N TRP A 42 1.46 -14.52 12.49
CA TRP A 42 0.73 -15.61 11.84
C TRP A 42 -0.04 -15.19 10.56
N VAL A 43 -0.04 -13.91 10.17
CA VAL A 43 -0.61 -13.48 8.88
C VAL A 43 0.46 -13.67 7.82
N ASP A 44 0.49 -14.87 7.25
CA ASP A 44 1.30 -15.19 6.08
C ASP A 44 0.51 -14.96 4.77
N LYS A 45 1.15 -15.26 3.63
CA LYS A 45 0.52 -15.12 2.31
C LYS A 45 -0.77 -15.95 2.18
N THR A 46 -0.83 -17.12 2.81
CA THR A 46 -2.00 -18.01 2.75
C THR A 46 -3.21 -17.41 3.46
N ILE A 47 -2.99 -16.76 4.61
CA ILE A 47 -4.03 -16.03 5.33
C ILE A 47 -4.51 -14.82 4.51
N CYS A 48 -3.60 -14.10 3.87
CA CYS A 48 -3.96 -12.99 2.96
C CYS A 48 -4.82 -13.46 1.78
N GLU A 49 -4.46 -14.58 1.15
CA GLU A 49 -5.25 -15.17 0.06
C GLU A 49 -6.66 -15.58 0.52
N ALA A 50 -6.78 -16.20 1.71
CA ALA A 50 -8.08 -16.57 2.28
C ALA A 50 -8.95 -15.33 2.57
N LEU A 51 -8.37 -14.26 3.13
CA LEU A 51 -9.06 -12.99 3.36
C LEU A 51 -9.53 -12.33 2.07
N ASN A 52 -8.69 -12.33 1.04
CA ASN A 52 -9.03 -11.80 -0.28
C ASN A 52 -10.16 -12.60 -0.93
N SER A 53 -10.09 -13.94 -0.86
CA SER A 53 -11.14 -14.83 -1.34
C SER A 53 -12.49 -14.58 -0.65
N ARG A 54 -12.51 -14.45 0.68
CA ARG A 54 -13.72 -14.08 1.42
C ARG A 54 -14.28 -12.74 0.96
N THR A 55 -13.41 -11.75 0.77
CA THR A 55 -13.83 -10.39 0.34
C THR A 55 -14.41 -10.40 -1.07
N ALA A 56 -13.79 -11.14 -1.99
CA ALA A 56 -14.30 -11.32 -3.35
C ALA A 56 -15.67 -12.03 -3.35
N ALA A 57 -15.80 -13.11 -2.59
CA ALA A 57 -17.06 -13.86 -2.45
C ALA A 57 -18.17 -13.02 -1.78
N TYR A 58 -17.82 -12.15 -0.83
CA TYR A 58 -18.77 -11.20 -0.24
C TYR A 58 -19.30 -10.22 -1.29
N ASN A 59 -18.41 -9.59 -2.07
CA ASN A 59 -18.81 -8.64 -3.10
C ASN A 59 -19.65 -9.31 -4.20
N ALA A 60 -19.26 -10.50 -4.63
CA ALA A 60 -20.04 -11.30 -5.58
C ALA A 60 -21.41 -11.69 -5.01
N GLY A 61 -21.48 -12.05 -3.73
CA GLY A 61 -22.72 -12.39 -3.05
C GLY A 61 -23.69 -11.21 -2.89
N ILE A 62 -23.18 -10.00 -2.63
CA ILE A 62 -24.00 -8.79 -2.61
C ILE A 62 -24.60 -8.49 -3.99
N ILE A 63 -23.83 -8.70 -5.07
CA ILE A 63 -24.29 -8.46 -6.45
C ILE A 63 -25.30 -9.53 -6.89
N SER A 64 -25.03 -10.80 -6.60
CA SER A 64 -25.85 -11.94 -7.04
C SER A 64 -27.04 -12.26 -6.13
N GLY A 65 -27.04 -11.77 -4.89
CA GLY A 65 -27.99 -12.14 -3.85
C GLY A 65 -27.72 -13.51 -3.20
N ASN A 66 -26.70 -14.25 -3.64
CA ASN A 66 -26.34 -15.56 -3.08
C ASN A 66 -25.08 -15.47 -2.20
N MET A 67 -25.22 -15.76 -0.91
CA MET A 67 -24.13 -15.66 0.07
C MET A 67 -23.44 -16.99 0.39
N ASP A 68 -23.73 -18.08 -0.31
CA ASP A 68 -23.21 -19.40 0.04
C ASP A 68 -21.69 -19.54 -0.20
N GLU A 69 -21.19 -18.95 -1.28
CA GLU A 69 -19.74 -18.87 -1.53
C GLU A 69 -19.03 -18.06 -0.45
N TYR A 70 -19.63 -16.96 0.01
CA TYR A 70 -19.10 -16.18 1.12
C TYR A 70 -19.03 -17.00 2.41
N LYS A 71 -20.09 -17.76 2.74
CA LYS A 71 -20.10 -18.63 3.93
C LYS A 71 -18.99 -19.68 3.87
N SER A 72 -18.81 -20.31 2.71
CA SER A 72 -17.75 -21.30 2.47
C SER A 72 -16.36 -20.69 2.64
N ALA A 73 -16.10 -19.54 1.98
CA ALA A 73 -14.83 -18.83 2.07
C ALA A 73 -14.54 -18.35 3.51
N ALA A 74 -15.55 -17.84 4.21
CA ALA A 74 -15.42 -17.42 5.61
C ALA A 74 -15.09 -18.59 6.55
N TYR A 75 -15.66 -19.77 6.30
CA TYR A 75 -15.30 -20.98 7.06
C TYR A 75 -13.86 -21.42 6.77
N GLY A 76 -13.47 -21.44 5.49
CA GLY A 76 -12.10 -21.75 5.05
C GLY A 76 -11.06 -20.85 5.70
N GLU A 77 -11.31 -19.53 5.74
CA GLU A 77 -10.43 -18.57 6.40
C GLU A 77 -10.29 -18.84 7.90
N ARG A 78 -11.39 -19.08 8.62
CA ARG A 78 -11.32 -19.39 10.07
C ARG A 78 -10.50 -20.64 10.33
N ARG A 79 -10.61 -21.64 9.45
CA ARG A 79 -9.81 -22.87 9.53
C ARG A 79 -8.32 -22.58 9.32
N ALA A 80 -7.98 -21.82 8.27
CA ALA A 80 -6.61 -21.44 7.98
C ALA A 80 -5.97 -20.65 9.13
N VAL A 81 -6.67 -19.64 9.67
CA VAL A 81 -6.20 -18.86 10.82
C VAL A 81 -5.97 -19.74 12.06
N ARG A 82 -6.88 -20.69 12.32
CA ARG A 82 -6.73 -21.62 13.45
C ARG A 82 -5.51 -22.51 13.29
N GLU A 83 -5.24 -22.98 12.08
CA GLU A 83 -4.10 -23.84 11.78
C GLU A 83 -2.78 -23.10 11.96
N VAL A 84 -2.66 -21.89 11.41
CA VAL A 84 -1.41 -21.11 11.52
C VAL A 84 -1.15 -20.67 12.96
N LYS A 85 -2.18 -20.35 13.74
CA LYS A 85 -2.02 -20.02 15.16
C LYS A 85 -1.61 -21.21 16.06
N ARG A 86 -1.75 -22.44 15.58
CA ARG A 86 -1.32 -23.65 16.31
C ARG A 86 0.12 -24.05 16.03
N ARG A 87 0.73 -23.48 14.98
CA ARG A 87 2.15 -23.62 14.68
C ARG A 87 2.97 -22.71 15.58
#